data_AF-A0AA39Q146-F1
#
_entry.id   AF-A0AA39Q146-F1
#
_cell.length_a   1.000
_cell.length_b   1.000
_cell.length_c   1.000
_cell.angle_alpha   90.00
_cell.angle_beta   90.00
_cell.angle_gamma   90.00
#
_symmetry.space_group_name_H-M   'P 1'
#
loop_
_entity.id
_entity.type
_entity.pdbx_description
1 polymer ?
#
loop_
_entity_poly.entity_id
_entity_poly.type
_entity_poly.pdbx_seq_one_letter_code
_entity_poly.pdbx_strand_id
1 'polypeptide(L)'
;MDEGDEAPGWPSLYNPNLEFFDITHSPPRQPGATYLYHYHDVFSFTLYWTLIFYTPVFVFCGALAFLNVSFPPKHVYEPLPSSEEYPLISLKLQPRARKPNERRSRAAFALIVFLTFLAISVIGAVFGSTIMSLVIFGLFKAGKYNMSTWVPFVSAAIQVLVGLLNAWPSVFYII
;
A
#
# COMPACT_ATOMS: atom_id res chain seq x y z
N MET A 1 23.71 20.48 30.23
CA MET A 1 22.69 20.70 29.18
C MET A 1 22.73 19.44 28.35
N ASP A 2 21.80 18.53 28.63
CA ASP A 2 21.80 17.17 28.09
C ASP A 2 21.40 17.20 26.61
N GLU A 3 22.36 16.98 25.71
CA GLU A 3 22.15 16.79 24.25
C GLU A 3 21.44 15.45 23.92
N GLY A 4 20.72 14.85 24.87
CA GLY A 4 20.16 13.49 24.77
C GLY A 4 18.66 13.38 24.52
N ASP A 5 17.92 14.49 24.57
CA ASP A 5 16.44 14.49 24.63
C ASP A 5 15.74 14.92 23.34
N GLU A 6 16.48 15.36 22.30
CA GLU A 6 15.85 15.76 21.05
C GLU A 6 15.60 14.55 20.14
N ALA A 7 14.32 14.20 19.96
CA ALA A 7 13.87 13.23 18.98
C ALA A 7 14.28 13.69 17.56
N PRO A 8 14.92 12.82 16.75
CA PRO A 8 15.36 13.22 15.43
C PRO A 8 14.15 13.55 14.53
N GLY A 9 14.24 14.67 13.81
CA GLY A 9 13.22 15.07 12.85
C GLY A 9 13.09 14.08 11.70
N TRP A 10 11.86 13.69 11.35
CA TRP A 10 11.60 12.89 10.15
C TRP A 10 11.85 13.72 8.88
N PRO A 11 12.40 13.16 7.78
CA PRO A 11 12.95 11.81 7.63
C PRO A 11 14.46 11.76 7.89
N SER A 12 14.88 11.44 9.11
CA SER A 12 16.31 11.19 9.43
C SER A 12 16.69 9.75 9.10
N LEU A 13 16.99 9.45 7.84
CA LEU A 13 17.73 8.24 7.47
C LEU A 13 19.23 8.51 7.70
N TYR A 14 19.83 7.79 8.64
CA TYR A 14 21.28 7.92 8.92
C TYR A 14 22.12 7.47 7.73
N ASN A 15 23.36 7.96 7.67
CA ASN A 15 24.34 7.46 6.71
C ASN A 15 24.58 5.96 6.98
N PRO A 16 24.22 5.05 6.05
CA PRO A 16 24.33 3.60 6.28
C PRO A 16 25.79 3.18 6.50
N ASN A 17 26.74 3.99 6.00
CA ASN A 17 28.14 3.65 6.11
C ASN A 17 28.67 3.65 7.54
N LEU A 18 28.12 4.51 8.40
CA LEU A 18 28.53 4.60 9.80
C LEU A 18 28.09 3.34 10.57
N GLU A 19 26.89 2.84 10.28
CA GLU A 19 26.30 1.74 11.04
C GLU A 19 26.74 0.35 10.56
N PHE A 20 27.04 0.17 9.27
CA PHE A 20 27.40 -1.15 8.73
C PHE A 20 28.90 -1.39 8.58
N PHE A 21 29.72 -0.34 8.39
CA PHE A 21 31.15 -0.54 8.07
C PHE A 21 32.11 -0.18 9.21
N ASP A 22 31.71 0.64 10.19
CA ASP A 22 32.61 1.15 11.24
C ASP A 22 32.30 0.59 12.65
N ILE A 23 32.01 -0.71 12.74
CA ILE A 23 31.47 -1.36 13.95
C ILE A 23 32.58 -1.96 14.85
N THR A 24 33.72 -2.36 14.27
CA THR A 24 34.71 -3.21 14.96
C THR A 24 35.54 -2.46 16.02
N HIS A 25 35.66 -1.13 15.91
CA HIS A 25 36.49 -0.32 16.82
C HIS A 25 35.76 0.91 17.40
N SER A 26 34.46 1.06 17.12
CA SER A 26 33.69 2.23 17.52
C SER A 26 32.95 2.01 18.85
N PRO A 27 32.77 3.06 19.66
CA PRO A 27 31.94 2.98 20.86
C PRO A 27 30.47 2.68 20.52
N PRO A 28 29.69 2.10 21.45
CA PRO A 28 28.28 1.70 21.24
C PRO A 28 27.31 2.85 20.92
N ARG A 29 27.76 4.11 21.08
CA ARG A 29 27.12 5.29 20.51
C ARG A 29 28.09 5.92 19.54
N GLN A 30 27.74 5.93 18.26
CA GLN A 30 28.57 6.56 17.24
C GLN A 30 28.32 8.08 17.18
N PRO A 31 29.37 8.91 17.16
CA PRO A 31 29.22 10.35 17.00
C PRO A 31 28.61 10.65 15.63
N GLY A 32 27.40 11.19 15.60
CA GLY A 32 26.63 11.47 14.38
C GLY A 32 25.55 10.45 14.03
N ALA A 33 25.40 9.36 14.79
CA ALA A 33 24.25 8.47 14.73
C ALA A 33 23.17 8.93 15.72
N THR A 34 21.90 8.98 15.29
CA THR A 34 20.78 9.22 16.21
C THR A 34 19.93 7.98 16.33
N TYR A 35 19.49 7.75 17.55
CA TYR A 35 18.81 6.56 17.97
C TYR A 35 17.39 6.91 18.43
N LEU A 36 16.48 5.96 18.28
CA LEU A 36 15.11 6.06 18.75
C LEU A 36 15.02 5.45 20.16
N TYR A 37 14.59 6.28 21.11
CA TYR A 37 14.37 5.85 22.49
C TYR A 37 12.89 5.82 22.86
N HIS A 38 12.10 6.72 22.26
CA HIS A 38 10.68 6.86 22.55
C HIS A 38 9.84 6.00 21.61
N TYR A 39 8.84 5.33 22.17
CA TYR A 39 7.90 4.53 21.41
C TYR A 39 7.17 5.34 20.33
N HIS A 40 6.82 6.59 20.64
CA HIS A 40 6.13 7.49 19.71
C HIS A 40 6.93 7.71 18.41
N ASP A 41 8.25 7.86 18.54
CA ASP A 41 9.13 8.09 17.40
C ASP A 41 9.30 6.78 16.60
N VAL A 42 9.46 5.65 17.29
CA VAL A 42 9.49 4.32 16.66
C VAL A 42 8.22 4.08 15.84
N PHE A 43 7.05 4.35 16.42
CA PHE A 43 5.78 4.21 15.74
C PHE A 43 5.68 5.14 14.52
N SER A 44 6.00 6.42 14.67
CA SER A 44 5.91 7.40 13.59
C SER A 44 6.82 7.03 12.43
N PHE A 45 8.05 6.61 12.71
CA PHE A 45 8.98 6.15 11.68
C PHE A 45 8.48 4.88 10.99
N THR A 46 8.01 3.87 11.73
CA THR A 46 7.44 2.66 11.12
C THR A 46 6.22 3.00 10.27
N LEU A 47 5.32 3.86 10.76
CA LEU A 47 4.10 4.25 10.04
C LEU A 47 4.40 4.99 8.74
N TYR A 48 5.31 5.97 8.76
CA TYR A 48 5.66 6.71 7.55
C TYR A 48 6.33 5.82 6.50
N TRP A 49 7.26 4.95 6.91
CA TRP A 49 7.89 4.01 5.98
C TRP A 49 6.90 2.98 5.43
N THR A 50 6.03 2.44 6.28
CA THR A 50 4.97 1.53 5.83
C THR A 50 4.03 2.23 4.85
N LEU A 51 3.61 3.47 5.10
CA LEU A 51 2.80 4.25 4.14
C LEU A 51 3.53 4.46 2.81
N ILE A 52 4.80 4.86 2.86
CA ILE A 52 5.61 5.12 1.65
C ILE A 52 5.73 3.86 0.79
N PHE A 53 5.90 2.68 1.37
CA PHE A 53 6.00 1.45 0.59
C PHE A 53 4.64 0.85 0.22
N TYR A 54 3.63 0.98 1.08
CA TYR A 54 2.34 0.31 0.91
C TYR A 54 1.40 1.12 0.00
N THR A 55 1.34 2.44 0.15
CA THR A 55 0.41 3.29 -0.61
C THR A 55 0.63 3.26 -2.12
N PRO A 56 1.86 3.33 -2.67
CA PRO A 56 2.08 3.25 -4.12
C PRO A 56 1.56 1.95 -4.74
N VAL A 57 1.70 0.82 -4.04
CA VAL A 57 1.20 -0.49 -4.52
C VAL A 57 -0.33 -0.46 -4.65
N PHE A 58 -1.01 0.08 -3.65
CA PHE A 58 -2.47 0.20 -3.65
C PHE A 58 -2.98 1.25 -4.64
N VAL A 59 -2.27 2.37 -4.78
CA VAL A 59 -2.57 3.40 -5.80
C VAL A 59 -2.44 2.80 -7.19
N PHE A 60 -1.38 2.03 -7.45
CA PHE A 60 -1.18 1.37 -8.74
C PHE A 60 -2.32 0.38 -9.03
N CYS A 61 -2.65 -0.49 -8.09
CA CYS A 61 -3.77 -1.44 -8.23
C CYS A 61 -5.12 -0.73 -8.43
N GLY A 62 -5.41 0.30 -7.61
CA GLY A 62 -6.62 1.11 -7.71
C GLY A 62 -6.72 1.86 -9.03
N ALA A 63 -5.61 2.38 -9.55
CA ALA A 63 -5.56 3.05 -10.85
C ALA A 63 -5.87 2.08 -12.00
N LEU A 64 -5.31 0.87 -11.96
CA LEU A 64 -5.64 -0.18 -12.94
C LEU A 64 -7.12 -0.57 -12.88
N ALA A 65 -7.68 -0.76 -11.68
CA ALA A 65 -9.09 -1.04 -11.50
C ALA A 65 -9.99 0.10 -12.02
N PHE A 66 -9.61 1.35 -11.73
CA PHE A 66 -10.30 2.54 -12.22
C PHE A 66 -10.33 2.60 -13.75
N LEU A 67 -9.20 2.33 -14.40
CA LEU A 67 -9.08 2.32 -15.86
C LEU A 67 -9.92 1.18 -16.47
N ASN A 68 -9.85 -0.02 -15.91
CA ASN A 68 -10.60 -1.18 -16.38
C ASN A 68 -12.12 -0.95 -16.34
N VAL A 69 -12.63 -0.37 -15.24
CA VAL A 69 -14.07 -0.06 -15.07
C VAL A 69 -14.51 1.12 -15.94
N SER A 70 -13.66 2.12 -16.11
CA SER A 70 -13.98 3.31 -16.91
C SER A 70 -14.02 3.02 -18.41
N PHE A 71 -13.21 2.07 -18.88
CA PHE A 71 -13.06 1.73 -20.29
C PHE A 71 -13.26 0.23 -20.54
N PRO A 72 -14.47 -0.34 -20.32
CA PRO A 72 -14.69 -1.75 -20.59
C PRO A 72 -14.53 -2.05 -22.08
N PRO A 73 -13.86 -3.18 -22.46
CA PRO A 73 -13.74 -3.57 -23.85
C PRO A 73 -15.12 -3.73 -24.47
N LYS A 74 -15.31 -3.17 -25.67
CA LYS A 74 -16.54 -3.36 -26.43
C LYS A 74 -16.60 -4.82 -26.84
N HIS A 75 -17.62 -5.55 -26.39
CA HIS A 75 -17.91 -6.87 -26.93
C HIS A 75 -18.13 -6.72 -28.44
N VAL A 76 -17.23 -7.29 -29.23
CA VAL A 76 -17.45 -7.47 -30.66
C VAL A 76 -18.54 -8.52 -30.77
N TYR A 77 -19.72 -8.11 -31.24
CA TYR A 77 -20.76 -9.05 -31.59
C TYR A 77 -20.31 -9.79 -32.85
N GLU A 78 -20.04 -11.08 -32.72
CA GLU A 78 -19.85 -11.95 -33.86
C GLU A 78 -21.23 -12.19 -34.50
N PRO A 79 -21.43 -11.83 -35.78
CA PRO A 79 -22.71 -12.03 -36.44
C PRO A 79 -23.02 -13.53 -36.47
N LEU A 80 -24.13 -13.93 -35.86
CA LEU A 80 -24.64 -15.30 -35.99
C LEU A 80 -24.87 -15.60 -37.49
N PRO A 81 -24.52 -16.80 -37.97
CA PRO A 81 -24.86 -17.20 -39.33
C PRO A 81 -26.37 -17.10 -39.52
N SER A 82 -26.78 -16.38 -40.56
CA SER A 82 -28.17 -16.08 -40.89
C SER A 82 -28.93 -17.36 -41.24
N SER A 83 -29.56 -17.98 -40.25
CA SER A 83 -30.55 -19.02 -40.49
C SER A 83 -31.94 -18.38 -40.53
N GLU A 84 -32.63 -18.66 -41.63
CA GLU A 84 -33.94 -18.22 -42.10
C GLU A 84 -34.95 -17.66 -41.08
N GLU A 85 -35.43 -16.46 -41.40
CA GLU A 85 -36.83 -16.03 -41.41
C GLU A 85 -37.79 -16.64 -40.35
N TYR A 86 -37.69 -16.14 -39.12
CA TYR A 86 -38.78 -16.31 -38.13
C TYR A 86 -39.81 -15.18 -38.28
N PRO A 87 -41.12 -15.47 -38.17
CA PRO A 87 -42.17 -14.47 -38.31
C PRO A 87 -42.08 -13.43 -37.18
N LEU A 88 -41.86 -12.18 -37.56
CA LEU A 88 -41.74 -11.02 -36.68
C LEU A 88 -43.08 -10.71 -36.00
N ILE A 89 -43.27 -11.20 -34.77
CA ILE A 89 -44.21 -10.59 -33.83
C ILE A 89 -43.71 -9.16 -33.56
N SER A 90 -44.46 -8.18 -34.05
CA SER A 90 -44.24 -6.75 -33.78
C SER A 90 -44.50 -6.48 -32.30
N LEU A 91 -43.47 -6.71 -31.48
CA LEU A 91 -43.50 -6.37 -30.07
C LEU A 91 -43.53 -4.84 -29.97
N LYS A 92 -44.69 -4.31 -29.58
CA LYS A 92 -44.97 -2.89 -29.37
C LYS A 92 -43.81 -2.24 -28.59
N LEU A 93 -43.03 -1.44 -29.29
CA LEU A 93 -41.82 -0.79 -28.77
C LEU A 93 -42.23 0.15 -27.63
N GLN A 94 -42.09 -0.29 -26.37
CA GLN A 94 -42.23 0.59 -25.22
C GLN A 94 -41.24 1.77 -25.38
N PRO A 95 -41.65 3.02 -25.10
CA PRO A 95 -40.76 4.16 -25.17
C PRO A 95 -39.67 3.96 -24.12
N ARG A 96 -38.48 3.58 -24.58
CA ARG A 96 -37.34 3.24 -23.75
C ARG A 96 -37.04 4.44 -22.86
N ALA A 97 -37.26 4.27 -21.55
CA ALA A 97 -36.92 5.27 -20.55
C ALA A 97 -35.49 5.77 -20.81
N ARG A 98 -35.35 7.10 -20.91
CA ARG A 98 -34.10 7.80 -21.20
C ARG A 98 -33.04 7.31 -20.22
N LYS A 99 -32.14 6.42 -20.68
CA LYS A 99 -31.06 5.88 -19.86
C LYS A 99 -30.27 7.05 -19.27
N PRO A 100 -30.29 7.29 -17.94
CA PRO A 100 -29.47 8.34 -17.36
C PRO A 100 -28.00 8.02 -17.64
N ASN A 101 -27.25 9.02 -18.11
CA ASN A 101 -25.87 8.96 -18.60
C ASN A 101 -25.02 7.82 -18.01
N GLU A 102 -24.95 6.68 -18.71
CA GLU A 102 -24.21 5.48 -18.29
C GLU A 102 -22.73 5.78 -18.01
N ARG A 103 -22.13 6.76 -18.72
CA ARG A 103 -20.74 7.20 -18.49
C ARG A 103 -20.51 7.85 -17.13
N ARG A 104 -21.46 8.66 -16.63
CA ARG A 104 -21.29 9.41 -15.37
C ARG A 104 -21.40 8.48 -14.16
N SER A 105 -22.28 7.47 -14.26
CA SER A 105 -22.43 6.43 -13.24
C SER A 105 -21.19 5.52 -13.14
N ARG A 106 -20.58 5.17 -14.29
CA ARG A 106 -19.35 4.35 -14.32
C ARG A 106 -18.14 5.05 -13.71
N ALA A 107 -17.94 6.33 -14.03
CA ALA A 107 -16.85 7.11 -13.44
C ALA A 107 -17.03 7.26 -11.91
N ALA A 108 -18.27 7.48 -11.44
CA ALA A 108 -18.56 7.53 -10.01
C ALA A 108 -18.27 6.18 -9.32
N PHE A 109 -18.67 5.07 -9.93
CA PHE A 109 -18.37 3.73 -9.41
C PHE A 109 -16.87 3.43 -9.38
N ALA A 110 -16.15 3.76 -10.46
CA ALA A 110 -14.70 3.60 -10.53
C ALA A 110 -13.97 4.43 -9.45
N LEU A 111 -14.44 5.65 -9.18
CA LEU A 111 -13.91 6.51 -8.13
C LEU A 111 -14.11 5.89 -6.75
N ILE A 112 -15.29 5.33 -6.47
CA ILE A 112 -15.55 4.62 -5.20
C ILE A 112 -14.57 3.46 -5.04
N VAL A 113 -14.36 2.65 -6.08
CA VAL A 113 -13.38 1.55 -6.04
C VAL A 113 -11.97 2.08 -5.76
N PHE A 114 -11.55 3.16 -6.42
CA PHE A 114 -10.24 3.76 -6.13
C PHE A 114 -10.11 4.23 -4.67
N LEU A 115 -11.15 4.88 -4.13
CA LEU A 115 -11.18 5.31 -2.74
C LEU A 115 -11.17 4.14 -1.75
N THR A 116 -11.81 3.01 -2.06
CA THR A 116 -11.73 1.83 -1.18
C THR A 116 -10.31 1.26 -1.15
N PHE A 117 -9.61 1.20 -2.29
CA PHE A 117 -8.18 0.82 -2.30
C PHE A 117 -7.33 1.75 -1.45
N LEU A 118 -7.55 3.07 -1.52
CA LEU A 118 -6.85 4.02 -0.66
C LEU A 118 -7.18 3.83 0.82
N ALA A 119 -8.45 3.64 1.16
CA ALA A 119 -8.87 3.41 2.54
C ALA A 119 -8.24 2.12 3.10
N ILE A 120 -8.27 1.03 2.34
CA ILE A 120 -7.64 -0.24 2.72
C ILE A 120 -6.12 -0.05 2.89
N SER A 121 -5.49 0.74 2.03
CA SER A 121 -4.05 1.05 2.17
C SER A 121 -3.74 1.74 3.49
N VAL A 122 -4.46 2.81 3.84
CA VAL A 122 -4.23 3.56 5.08
C VAL A 122 -4.51 2.68 6.29
N ILE A 123 -5.62 1.94 6.28
CA ILE A 123 -5.98 1.02 7.36
C ILE A 123 -4.89 -0.04 7.53
N GLY A 124 -4.50 -0.72 6.45
CA GLY A 124 -3.46 -1.74 6.46
C GLY A 124 -2.11 -1.20 6.93
N ALA A 125 -1.75 0.02 6.53
CA ALA A 125 -0.52 0.66 6.99
C ALA A 125 -0.55 0.99 8.49
N VAL A 126 -1.68 1.47 9.03
CA VAL A 126 -1.84 1.73 10.47
C VAL A 126 -1.76 0.44 11.28
N PHE A 127 -2.50 -0.61 10.89
CA PHE A 127 -2.43 -1.89 11.57
C PHE A 127 -1.04 -2.51 11.48
N GLY A 128 -0.47 -2.51 10.28
CA GLY A 128 0.85 -3.06 10.02
C GLY A 128 1.96 -2.37 10.81
N SER A 129 1.94 -1.03 10.87
CA SER A 129 2.92 -0.25 11.62
C SER A 129 2.72 -0.33 13.14
N THR A 130 1.48 -0.42 13.62
CA THR A 130 1.20 -0.61 15.05
C THR A 130 1.80 -1.92 15.56
N ILE A 131 1.57 -3.02 14.83
CA ILE A 131 2.11 -4.33 15.21
C ILE A 131 3.64 -4.32 15.13
N MET A 132 4.21 -3.86 14.02
CA MET A 132 5.67 -3.87 13.84
C MET A 132 6.40 -2.95 14.84
N SER A 133 5.88 -1.75 15.10
CA SER A 133 6.49 -0.83 16.07
C SER A 133 6.49 -1.39 17.49
N LEU A 134 5.41 -2.07 17.91
CA LEU A 134 5.34 -2.75 19.21
C LEU A 134 6.36 -3.89 19.32
N VAL A 135 6.46 -4.72 18.28
CA VAL A 135 7.42 -5.84 18.24
C VAL A 135 8.86 -5.34 18.33
N ILE A 136 9.22 -4.34 17.51
CA ILE A 136 10.59 -3.82 17.47
C ILE A 136 10.93 -3.07 18.75
N PHE A 137 10.04 -2.21 19.24
CA PHE A 137 10.27 -1.49 20.49
C PHE A 137 10.45 -2.45 21.67
N GLY A 138 9.62 -3.49 21.76
CA GLY A 138 9.74 -4.53 22.79
C GLY A 138 11.07 -5.27 22.71
N LEU A 139 11.48 -5.66 21.50
CA LEU A 139 12.74 -6.39 21.26
C LEU A 139 13.97 -5.57 21.69
N PHE A 140 14.06 -4.31 21.25
CA PHE A 140 15.20 -3.45 21.56
C PHE A 140 15.23 -3.04 23.04
N LYS A 141 14.07 -2.81 23.65
CA LYS A 141 13.94 -2.54 25.08
C LYS A 141 14.40 -3.72 25.93
N ALA A 142 14.05 -4.95 25.55
CA ALA A 142 14.48 -6.16 26.26
C ALA A 142 15.99 -6.41 26.10
N GLY A 143 16.54 -6.14 24.92
CA GLY A 143 17.98 -6.27 24.64
C GLY A 143 18.85 -5.16 25.24
N LYS A 144 18.25 -4.09 25.81
CA LYS A 144 18.95 -2.88 26.25
C LYS A 144 19.84 -2.29 25.14
N TYR A 145 19.40 -2.40 23.88
CA TYR A 145 20.12 -1.92 22.71
C TYR A 145 19.60 -0.55 22.27
N ASN A 146 20.49 0.26 21.70
CA ASN A 146 20.09 1.50 21.03
C ASN A 146 19.45 1.15 19.68
N MET A 147 18.27 1.69 19.39
CA MET A 147 17.54 1.39 18.16
C MET A 147 17.86 2.42 17.07
N SER A 148 18.35 1.96 15.93
CA SER A 148 18.64 2.83 14.77
C SER A 148 17.40 3.16 13.95
N THR A 149 17.43 4.29 13.24
CA THR A 149 16.35 4.70 12.31
C THR A 149 16.24 3.81 11.07
N TRP A 150 17.24 2.97 10.80
CA TRP A 150 17.19 1.93 9.76
C TRP A 150 16.24 0.78 10.13
N VAL A 151 16.05 0.51 11.41
CA VAL A 151 15.26 -0.63 11.87
C VAL A 151 13.78 -0.48 11.45
N PRO A 152 13.09 0.67 11.70
CA PRO A 152 11.76 0.90 11.16
C PRO A 152 11.68 0.78 9.63
N PHE A 153 12.66 1.30 8.91
CA PHE A 153 12.73 1.23 7.45
C PHE A 153 12.77 -0.21 6.93
N VAL A 154 13.70 -1.02 7.44
CA VAL A 154 13.84 -2.43 7.04
C VAL A 154 12.60 -3.22 7.42
N SER A 155 12.01 -2.95 8.58
CA SER A 155 10.78 -3.62 9.00
C SER A 155 9.60 -3.36 8.06
N ALA A 156 9.44 -2.11 7.60
CA ALA A 156 8.41 -1.73 6.65
C ALA A 156 8.66 -2.36 5.28
N ALA A 157 9.91 -2.39 4.82
CA ALA A 157 10.28 -3.03 3.56
C ALA A 157 9.97 -4.54 3.59
N ILE A 158 10.37 -5.25 4.66
CA ILE A 158 10.06 -6.67 4.85
C ILE A 158 8.55 -6.88 4.89
N GLN A 159 7.81 -6.06 5.65
CA GLN A 159 6.36 -6.17 5.76
C GLN A 159 5.67 -6.09 4.39
N VAL A 160 6.05 -5.13 3.54
CA VAL A 160 5.48 -4.99 2.20
C VAL A 160 5.90 -6.15 1.29
N LEU A 161 7.16 -6.59 1.34
CA LEU A 161 7.64 -7.74 0.57
C LEU A 161 6.89 -9.02 0.95
N VAL A 162 6.68 -9.27 2.25
CA VAL A 162 5.88 -10.41 2.73
C VAL A 162 4.44 -10.30 2.24
N GLY A 163 3.86 -9.10 2.25
CA GLY A 163 2.53 -8.85 1.68
C GLY A 163 2.45 -9.19 0.19
N LEU A 164 3.45 -8.80 -0.59
CA LEU A 164 3.54 -9.12 -2.03
C LEU A 164 3.72 -10.62 -2.28
N LEU A 165 4.57 -11.29 -1.49
CA LEU A 165 4.77 -12.73 -1.58
C LEU A 165 3.49 -13.51 -1.22
N ASN A 166 2.72 -13.05 -0.25
CA ASN A 166 1.43 -13.66 0.09
C ASN A 166 0.36 -13.49 -0.99
N ALA A 167 0.48 -12.49 -1.86
CA ALA A 167 -0.41 -12.35 -3.02
C ALA A 167 -0.09 -13.35 -4.14
N TRP A 168 1.14 -13.88 -4.18
CA TRP A 168 1.62 -14.77 -5.23
C TRP A 168 0.81 -16.07 -5.38
N PRO A 169 0.51 -16.85 -4.31
CA PRO A 169 -0.33 -18.04 -4.44
C PRO A 169 -1.67 -17.76 -5.12
N SER A 170 -2.31 -16.62 -4.82
CA SER A 170 -3.58 -16.25 -5.44
C SER A 170 -3.48 -16.12 -6.96
N VAL A 171 -2.34 -15.69 -7.51
CA VAL A 171 -2.14 -15.57 -8.96
C VAL A 171 -1.96 -16.94 -9.59
N PHE A 172 -1.20 -17.84 -8.94
CA PHE A 172 -0.98 -19.20 -9.45
C PHE A 172 -2.23 -20.07 -9.39
N TYR A 173 -3.13 -19.84 -8.44
CA TYR A 173 -4.41 -20.56 -8.40
C TYR A 173 -5.44 -20.03 -9.41
N ILE A 174 -5.20 -18.88 -10.04
CA ILE A 174 -6.11 -18.26 -11.02
C ILE A 174 -5.75 -18.66 -12.47
N ILE A 175 -4.49 -19.00 -12.74
CA ILE A 175 -4.00 -19.53 -14.03
C ILE A 175 -4.16 -21.06 -14.08
#